data_AF-A0A938AXM5-F1
#
_entry.id   AF-A0A938AXM5-F1
#
_cell.length_a   1.000
_cell.length_b   1.000
_cell.length_c   1.000
_cell.angle_alpha   90.00
_cell.angle_beta   90.00
_cell.angle_gamma   90.00
#
_symmetry.space_group_name_H-M   'P 1'
#
loop_
_entity.id
_entity.type
_entity.pdbx_description
1 polymer ?
#
loop_
_entity_poly.entity_id
_entity_poly.type
_entity_poly.pdbx_seq_one_letter_code
_entity_poly.pdbx_strand_id
1 'polypeptide(L)' 'MLFICVGNAGRSQMAEAFFNHLARGKVQATSAGTNP' A
#
# COMPACT_ATOMS: atom_id res chain seq x y z
N MET A 1 -2.04 8.16 -1.52
CA MET A 1 -0.61 7.77 -1.55
C MET A 1 -0.48 6.41 -2.22
N LEU A 2 0.55 6.16 -3.04
CA LEU A 2 0.69 4.90 -3.79
C LEU A 2 1.96 4.14 -3.36
N PHE A 3 1.80 2.88 -2.95
CA PHE A 3 2.91 1.98 -2.62
C PHE A 3 3.11 0.93 -3.70
N ILE A 4 4.33 0.82 -4.24
CA ILE A 4 4.64 -0.10 -5.34
C ILE A 4 5.71 -1.10 -4.90
N CYS A 5 5.51 -2.38 -5.21
CA CYS A 5 6.58 -3.38 -5.17
C CYS A 5 6.53 -4.26 -6.43
N VAL A 6 7.42 -5.26 -6.54
CA VAL A 6 7.48 -6.08 -7.76
C VAL A 6 6.22 -6.94 -7.93
N GLY A 7 5.88 -7.78 -6.95
CA GLY A 7 4.78 -8.76 -7.08
C GLY A 7 3.44 -8.36 -6.46
N ASN A 8 3.29 -7.15 -5.94
CA ASN A 8 2.13 -6.71 -5.15
C ASN A 8 1.61 -7.71 -4.08
N ALA A 9 2.44 -8.60 -3.55
CA ALA A 9 2.01 -9.72 -2.70
C ALA A 9 2.57 -9.65 -1.27
N GLY A 10 3.19 -8.53 -0.90
CA GLY A 10 3.85 -8.40 0.40
C GLY A 10 4.03 -6.95 0.83
N ARG A 11 5.21 -6.39 0.59
CA ARG A 11 5.61 -5.10 1.18
C ARG A 11 4.67 -3.94 0.83
N SER A 12 4.21 -3.86 -0.42
CA SER A 12 3.29 -2.79 -0.85
C SER A 12 1.91 -2.91 -0.19
N GLN A 13 1.35 -4.12 -0.07
CA GLN A 13 0.08 -4.36 0.62
C GLN A 13 0.17 -4.10 2.13
N MET A 14 1.26 -4.55 2.76
CA MET A 14 1.51 -4.30 4.17
C MET A 14 1.66 -2.80 4.45
N ALA A 15 2.39 -2.07 3.61
CA ALA A 15 2.54 -0.63 3.73
C ALA A 15 1.21 0.12 3.54
N GLU A 16 0.38 -0.29 2.58
CA GLU A 16 -0.98 0.25 2.41
C GLU A 16 -1.82 0.06 3.67
N ALA A 17 -1.86 -1.16 4.21
CA ALA A 17 -2.67 -1.49 5.38
C ALA A 17 -2.24 -0.69 6.62
N PHE A 18 -0.94 -0.63 6.91
CA PHE A 18 -0.43 0.16 8.02
C PHE A 18 -0.68 1.66 7.83
N PHE A 19 -0.45 2.18 6.63
CA PHE A 19 -0.69 3.60 6.37
C PHE A 19 -2.17 3.95 6.56
N ASN A 20 -3.09 3.17 5.99
CA ASN A 20 -4.53 3.42 6.11
C ASN A 20 -4.99 3.34 7.58
N HIS A 21 -4.45 2.41 8.37
CA HIS A 21 -4.72 2.32 9.80
C HIS A 21 -4.24 3.55 10.57
N LEU A 22 -3.02 4.01 10.30
CA LEU A 22 -2.41 5.16 11.01
C LEU A 22 -2.95 6.51 10.55
N ALA A 23 -3.34 6.64 9.28
CA ALA A 23 -3.80 7.89 8.69
C ALA A 23 -5.19 8.35 9.19
N ARG A 24 -5.95 7.45 9.86
CA ARG A 24 -7.28 7.74 10.44
C ARG A 24 -8.21 8.46 9.47
N GLY A 25 -8.20 8.05 8.20
CA GLY A 25 -9.06 8.59 7.14
C GLY A 25 -8.67 9.97 6.60
N LYS A 26 -7.57 10.59 7.06
CA LYS A 26 -7.10 11.87 6.51
C LYS A 26 -6.53 11.74 5.10
N VAL A 27 -5.92 10.59 4.80
CA VAL A 27 -5.34 10.26 3.50
C VAL A 27 -5.56 8.77 3.28
N GLN A 28 -5.89 8.39 2.05
CA GLN A 28 -6.00 6.99 1.65
C GLN A 28 -4.76 6.57 0.85
N ALA A 29 -4.26 5.37 1.17
CA ALA A 29 -3.22 4.68 0.43
C ALA A 29 -3.80 3.55 -0.41
N THR A 30 -3.11 3.25 -1.52
CA THR A 30 -3.35 2.11 -2.40
C THR A 30 -2.03 1.43 -2.76
N SER A 31 -2.06 0.15 -3.16
CA SER A 31 -0.87 -0.61 -3.57
C SER A 31 -0.94 -1.17 -5.00
N ALA A 32 0.23 -1.34 -5.63
CA ALA A 32 0.36 -1.91 -6.97
C ALA A 32 1.64 -2.75 -7.14
N GLY A 33 1.65 -3.57 -8.20
CA GLY A 33 2.77 -4.43 -8.62
C GLY A 33 3.22 -4.11 -10.03
N THR A 34 4.53 -4.14 -10.28
CA THR A 34 5.05 -4.01 -11.65
C THR A 34 4.97 -5.33 -12.43
N ASN A 35 5.01 -6.47 -11.73
CA ASN A 35 4.83 -7.81 -12.30
C ASN A 35 4.10 -8.69 -11.27
N PRO A 36 2.78 -8.47 -11.08
CA PRO A 36 1.97 -9.10 -10.04
C PRO A 36 1.86 -10.62 -10.17
#